data_AF-A0A0P9D853-F1
#
_entry.id   AF-A0A0P9D853-F1
#
_cell.length_a   1.000
_cell.length_b   1.000
_cell.length_c   1.000
_cell.angle_alpha   90.00
_cell.angle_beta   90.00
_cell.angle_gamma   90.00
#
_symmetry.space_group_name_H-M   'P 1'
#
loop_
_entity.id
_entity.type
_entity.pdbx_description
1 polymer ?
#
loop_
_entity_poly.entity_id
_entity_poly.type
_entity_poly.pdbx_seq_one_letter_code
_entity_poly.pdbx_strand_id
1 'polypeptide(L)'
;MYRSRNLGWFNLLALAGLLLGALALPIRVPVALAAGPSSVTIAGDLQSELGCSGNWQADCAATHLTTDAVDDVWQGTWTVPAGNWQYKAALNDAWTESYGLHAGSDNIALNLGASTSVKFYYDNKTHWITDNKNSVIAVVAGSFQSELGCIKDALPADWQPDCLRSWLQDVDGDGTYTFETTALPAGTYEGKVALNENWDVNYGQGGTPGGANIAFTVPVNNAKVSFSYNATSHVLTILAGHAADNNVEWDGLRHDSRDTLYRTPGGAVPAGTPVTLRFRTFHNDATSVKLRLYDLNAGAQSVVPMSIAASNVSCFQAGLESERCDFWAATLPNGTPNNYWYRFIVSDGTKTAYYADNTSALDGGLGAPS
;
A
#
# COMPACT_ATOMS: atom_id res chain seq x y z
N MET A 1 59.64 -14.79 -79.09
CA MET A 1 58.54 -14.60 -80.06
C MET A 1 57.27 -14.33 -79.30
N TYR A 2 56.62 -13.21 -79.60
CA TYR A 2 55.30 -12.81 -79.11
C TYR A 2 54.29 -13.95 -79.20
N ARG A 3 53.56 -14.26 -78.11
CA ARG A 3 52.19 -14.75 -78.22
C ARG A 3 51.38 -14.57 -76.95
N SER A 4 50.11 -14.37 -77.22
CA SER A 4 49.03 -13.81 -76.42
C SER A 4 48.36 -14.80 -75.45
N ARG A 5 47.77 -14.19 -74.41
CA ARG A 5 46.46 -14.49 -73.79
C ARG A 5 46.33 -15.71 -72.85
N ASN A 6 45.82 -15.36 -71.66
CA ASN A 6 44.59 -15.86 -71.02
C ASN A 6 44.68 -16.86 -69.84
N LEU A 7 43.90 -16.53 -68.79
CA LEU A 7 43.42 -17.33 -67.64
C LEU A 7 44.51 -17.79 -66.64
N GLY A 8 44.35 -17.75 -65.32
CA GLY A 8 43.25 -17.39 -64.43
C GLY A 8 43.61 -17.80 -62.99
N TRP A 9 42.89 -17.22 -62.03
CA TRP A 9 42.52 -17.76 -60.71
C TRP A 9 43.50 -17.70 -59.51
N PHE A 10 43.08 -16.83 -58.57
CA PHE A 10 42.79 -17.04 -57.14
C PHE A 10 43.88 -17.33 -56.09
N ASN A 11 43.70 -16.61 -54.97
CA ASN A 11 44.13 -16.83 -53.57
C ASN A 11 45.59 -16.43 -53.23
N LEU A 12 45.93 -15.78 -52.12
CA LEU A 12 45.29 -15.56 -50.80
C LEU A 12 46.09 -14.46 -50.03
N LEU A 13 45.60 -14.06 -48.82
CA LEU A 13 46.20 -13.20 -47.74
C LEU A 13 45.66 -11.74 -47.72
N ALA A 14 44.76 -11.28 -46.84
CA ALA A 14 44.49 -11.38 -45.39
C ALA A 14 45.21 -10.33 -44.49
N LEU A 15 44.43 -9.79 -43.52
CA LEU A 15 44.73 -8.84 -42.41
C LEU A 15 44.68 -7.32 -42.76
N ALA A 16 44.10 -6.43 -41.96
CA ALA A 16 43.31 -6.50 -40.72
C ALA A 16 42.56 -5.16 -40.55
N GLY A 17 41.24 -5.18 -40.36
CA GLY A 17 40.46 -4.00 -39.99
C GLY A 17 40.13 -4.04 -38.51
N LEU A 18 40.77 -3.20 -37.71
CA LEU A 18 40.34 -2.92 -36.33
C LEU A 18 39.10 -2.00 -36.39
N LEU A 19 37.92 -2.55 -36.13
CA LEU A 19 36.75 -1.77 -35.71
C LEU A 19 36.79 -1.62 -34.18
N LEU A 20 37.06 -0.40 -33.70
CA LEU A 20 36.76 0.01 -32.33
C LEU A 20 35.24 0.23 -32.21
N GLY A 21 34.51 -0.81 -31.80
CA GLY A 21 33.14 -0.68 -31.31
C GLY A 21 33.15 -0.36 -29.82
N ALA A 22 33.09 0.92 -29.45
CA ALA A 22 32.85 1.32 -28.07
C ALA A 22 31.40 0.95 -27.70
N LEU A 23 31.22 -0.03 -26.81
CA LEU A 23 29.93 -0.29 -26.15
C LEU A 23 29.61 0.91 -25.25
N ALA A 24 28.70 1.78 -25.68
CA ALA A 24 28.06 2.74 -24.81
C ALA A 24 27.05 2.00 -23.92
N LEU A 25 27.43 1.71 -22.68
CA LEU A 25 26.49 1.33 -21.64
C LEU A 25 25.62 2.55 -21.31
N PRO A 26 24.28 2.44 -21.26
CA PRO A 26 23.44 3.54 -20.83
C PRO A 26 23.72 3.82 -19.35
N ILE A 27 24.29 4.99 -19.06
CA ILE A 27 24.38 5.53 -17.72
C ILE A 27 22.94 5.74 -17.24
N ARG A 28 22.48 4.91 -16.30
CA ARG A 28 21.27 5.20 -15.54
C ARG A 28 21.61 6.35 -14.61
N VAL A 29 21.18 7.55 -14.98
CA VAL A 29 21.15 8.68 -14.05
C VAL A 29 20.12 8.30 -12.98
N PRO A 30 20.48 8.27 -11.68
CA PRO A 30 19.46 8.12 -10.65
C PRO A 30 18.48 9.28 -10.81
N VAL A 31 17.19 8.96 -10.92
CA VAL A 31 16.14 9.97 -10.73
C VAL A 31 16.38 10.53 -9.33
N ALA A 32 16.78 11.80 -9.25
CA ALA A 32 16.82 12.49 -7.98
C ALA A 32 15.42 12.40 -7.38
N LEU A 33 15.30 11.92 -6.14
CA LEU A 33 14.08 12.18 -5.37
C LEU A 33 13.81 13.69 -5.48
N ALA A 34 12.58 14.07 -5.79
CA ALA A 34 12.20 15.48 -5.71
C ALA A 34 12.68 16.00 -4.35
N ALA A 35 13.58 16.98 -4.37
CA ALA A 35 14.07 17.57 -3.12
C ALA A 35 12.84 18.10 -2.38
N GLY A 36 12.69 17.75 -1.10
CA GLY A 36 11.63 18.30 -0.26
C GLY A 36 11.69 19.83 -0.22
N PRO A 37 10.65 20.49 0.32
CA PRO A 37 10.62 21.95 0.40
C PRO A 37 11.85 22.48 1.13
N SER A 38 12.35 23.66 0.73
CA SER A 38 13.47 24.31 1.40
C SER A 38 13.07 24.94 2.73
N SER A 39 11.78 25.22 2.92
CA SER A 39 11.19 25.74 4.16
C SER A 39 9.71 25.37 4.24
N VAL A 40 9.22 25.25 5.47
CA VAL A 40 7.80 25.11 5.79
C VAL A 40 7.46 26.14 6.87
N THR A 41 6.59 27.07 6.55
CA THR A 41 6.20 28.17 7.45
C THR A 41 4.79 27.95 7.96
N ILE A 42 4.60 27.99 9.27
CA ILE A 42 3.26 28.12 9.87
C ILE A 42 2.78 29.55 9.67
N ALA A 43 2.03 29.77 8.59
CA ALA A 43 1.55 31.08 8.17
C ALA A 43 0.08 31.26 8.53
N GLY A 44 -0.24 32.34 9.25
CA GLY A 44 -1.56 32.52 9.85
C GLY A 44 -1.73 33.87 10.54
N ASP A 45 -2.88 34.06 11.18
CA ASP A 45 -3.17 35.26 12.00
C ASP A 45 -2.54 35.24 13.40
N LEU A 46 -1.90 34.13 13.76
CA LEU A 46 -1.12 33.94 14.99
C LEU A 46 0.32 34.46 14.90
N GLN A 47 0.83 34.75 13.70
CA GLN A 47 2.25 34.98 13.44
C GLN A 47 2.82 36.22 14.14
N SER A 48 2.06 37.32 14.24
CA SER A 48 2.51 38.51 14.97
C SER A 48 2.82 38.22 16.44
N GLU A 49 2.05 37.30 17.05
CA GLU A 49 2.25 36.87 18.42
C GLU A 49 3.46 35.94 18.57
N LEU A 50 3.88 35.29 17.48
CA LEU A 50 5.02 34.38 17.42
C LEU A 50 6.33 35.04 16.98
N GLY A 51 6.34 36.37 16.88
CA GLY A 51 7.54 37.16 16.57
C GLY A 51 7.72 37.53 15.10
N CYS A 52 6.73 37.26 14.24
CA CYS A 52 6.70 37.83 12.90
C CYS A 52 6.33 39.32 12.92
N SER A 53 6.72 40.04 11.88
CA SER A 53 6.39 41.46 11.73
C SER A 53 4.92 41.73 11.41
N GLY A 54 4.20 40.70 10.97
CA GLY A 54 2.77 40.72 10.69
C GLY A 54 2.22 39.30 10.53
N ASN A 55 0.97 39.25 10.12
CA ASN A 55 0.24 38.00 9.90
C ASN A 55 0.28 37.58 8.44
N TRP A 56 0.07 36.28 8.19
CA TRP A 56 0.04 35.68 6.84
C TRP A 56 1.31 35.91 6.01
N GLN A 57 2.47 35.91 6.66
CA GLN A 57 3.79 36.03 6.07
C GLN A 57 4.38 34.65 5.78
N ALA A 58 4.33 34.21 4.52
CA ALA A 58 4.88 32.92 4.09
C ALA A 58 6.40 32.82 4.28
N ASP A 59 7.11 33.95 4.25
CA ASP A 59 8.56 34.10 4.37
C ASP A 59 9.03 34.39 5.81
N CYS A 60 8.12 34.32 6.80
CA CYS A 60 8.49 34.60 8.18
C CYS A 60 9.29 33.46 8.82
N ALA A 61 10.61 33.65 8.88
CA ALA A 61 11.55 32.73 9.52
C ALA A 61 11.25 32.41 11.00
N ALA A 62 10.58 33.30 11.73
CA ALA A 62 10.25 33.07 13.15
C ALA A 62 9.25 31.90 13.36
N THR A 63 8.51 31.53 12.32
CA THR A 63 7.54 30.44 12.31
C THR A 63 7.89 29.33 11.34
N HIS A 64 9.17 29.21 10.96
CA HIS A 64 9.65 28.05 10.20
C HIS A 64 9.61 26.81 11.10
N LEU A 65 9.07 25.72 10.55
CA LEU A 65 9.30 24.39 11.08
C LEU A 65 10.75 23.98 10.76
N THR A 66 11.31 23.12 11.59
CA THR A 66 12.59 22.45 11.36
C THR A 66 12.36 21.02 10.92
N THR A 67 13.14 20.54 9.96
CA THR A 67 13.16 19.10 9.64
C THR A 67 13.79 18.34 10.78
N ASP A 68 13.10 17.30 11.26
CA ASP A 68 13.77 16.25 12.00
C ASP A 68 14.13 15.13 11.01
N ALA A 69 15.42 14.97 10.74
CA ALA A 69 15.92 13.95 9.81
C ALA A 69 15.71 12.53 10.34
N VAL A 70 15.55 12.35 11.66
CA VAL A 70 15.21 11.06 12.26
C VAL A 70 13.77 10.72 11.95
N ASP A 71 12.85 11.68 11.92
CA ASP A 71 11.42 11.44 11.74
C ASP A 71 10.93 11.58 10.30
N ASP A 72 11.66 12.33 9.47
CA ASP A 72 11.22 12.75 8.13
C ASP A 72 9.92 13.58 8.16
N VAL A 73 9.72 14.34 9.24
CA VAL A 73 8.58 15.23 9.49
C VAL A 73 9.09 16.61 9.90
N TRP A 74 8.45 17.66 9.40
CA TRP A 74 8.73 19.05 9.79
C TRP A 74 7.99 19.38 11.08
N GLN A 75 8.69 19.94 12.07
CA GLN A 75 8.15 20.16 13.40
C GLN A 75 8.55 21.53 13.96
N GLY A 76 7.71 22.09 14.82
CA GLY A 76 8.00 23.34 15.52
C GLY A 76 7.04 23.55 16.68
N THR A 77 7.52 24.16 17.77
CA THR A 77 6.73 24.40 18.98
C THR A 77 6.78 25.86 19.36
N TRP A 78 5.61 26.45 19.60
CA TRP A 78 5.49 27.82 20.06
C TRP A 78 4.48 27.92 21.20
N THR A 79 4.65 28.92 22.07
CA THR A 79 3.62 29.29 23.04
C THR A 79 2.64 30.24 22.35
N VAL A 80 1.45 29.75 22.02
CA VAL A 80 0.40 30.51 21.34
C VAL A 80 -0.54 31.11 22.38
N PRO A 81 -0.86 32.42 22.34
CA PRO A 81 -1.82 33.03 23.26
C PRO A 81 -3.23 32.44 23.13
N ALA A 82 -4.07 32.68 24.15
CA ALA A 82 -5.50 32.40 24.07
C ALA A 82 -6.13 33.19 22.91
N GLY A 83 -7.02 32.56 22.15
CA GLY A 83 -7.62 33.18 20.98
C GLY A 83 -8.21 32.16 20.01
N ASN A 84 -8.83 32.67 18.95
CA ASN A 84 -9.26 31.88 17.81
C ASN A 84 -8.34 32.27 16.66
N TRP A 85 -7.50 31.34 16.24
CA TRP A 85 -6.48 31.54 15.23
C TRP A 85 -6.80 30.74 13.97
N GLN A 86 -6.17 31.11 12.88
CA GLN A 86 -6.16 30.38 11.62
C GLN A 86 -4.74 30.27 11.09
N TYR A 87 -4.41 29.11 10.51
CA TYR A 87 -3.09 28.89 9.91
C TYR A 87 -3.11 27.89 8.75
N LYS A 88 -1.99 27.88 8.02
CA LYS A 88 -1.61 26.94 6.96
C LYS A 88 -0.10 26.68 7.01
N ALA A 89 0.35 25.65 6.30
CA ALA A 89 1.75 25.45 5.95
C ALA A 89 2.03 26.10 4.58
N ALA A 90 2.84 27.15 4.53
CA ALA A 90 3.35 27.73 3.28
C ALA A 90 4.74 27.16 2.98
N LEU A 91 5.00 26.78 1.73
CA LEU A 91 6.26 26.14 1.33
C LEU A 91 7.20 27.13 0.63
N ASN A 92 8.50 26.95 0.82
CA ASN A 92 9.55 27.65 0.09
C ASN A 92 9.43 29.19 0.19
N ASP A 93 9.10 29.68 1.39
CA ASP A 93 8.94 31.10 1.72
C ASP A 93 7.91 31.84 0.83
N ALA A 94 6.97 31.10 0.23
CA ALA A 94 6.00 31.63 -0.73
C ALA A 94 4.62 30.99 -0.62
N TRP A 95 3.61 31.66 -1.16
CA TRP A 95 2.24 31.13 -1.26
C TRP A 95 1.99 30.28 -2.51
N THR A 96 3.01 30.08 -3.35
CA THR A 96 2.92 29.28 -4.58
C THR A 96 2.42 27.86 -4.29
N GLU A 97 2.83 27.30 -3.16
CA GLU A 97 2.42 25.98 -2.68
C GLU A 97 2.14 26.10 -1.19
N SER A 98 0.92 25.73 -0.77
CA SER A 98 0.53 25.77 0.64
C SER A 98 -0.59 24.78 0.93
N TYR A 99 -0.55 24.23 2.13
CA TYR A 99 -1.48 23.20 2.60
C TYR A 99 -2.14 23.65 3.88
N GLY A 100 -3.39 23.25 4.08
CA GLY A 100 -4.16 23.53 5.29
C GLY A 100 -5.07 22.36 5.60
N LEU A 101 -6.33 22.64 5.91
CA LEU A 101 -7.27 21.63 6.41
C LEU A 101 -7.38 20.47 5.43
N HIS A 102 -7.20 19.25 5.95
CA HIS A 102 -7.24 18.00 5.19
C HIS A 102 -6.28 17.94 4.00
N ALA A 103 -5.08 18.48 4.17
CA ALA A 103 -4.09 18.65 3.09
C ALA A 103 -4.63 19.46 1.88
N GLY A 104 -5.69 20.24 2.11
CA GLY A 104 -6.35 21.07 1.11
C GLY A 104 -5.91 22.54 1.16
N SER A 105 -6.69 23.41 0.53
CA SER A 105 -6.41 24.85 0.47
C SER A 105 -6.94 25.65 1.65
N ASP A 106 -7.89 25.11 2.41
CA ASP A 106 -8.62 25.83 3.45
C ASP A 106 -7.76 26.05 4.70
N ASN A 107 -8.03 27.12 5.44
CA ASN A 107 -7.31 27.42 6.67
C ASN A 107 -7.69 26.44 7.80
N ILE A 108 -6.73 26.09 8.66
CA ILE A 108 -6.98 25.31 9.88
C ILE A 108 -7.29 26.28 11.01
N ALA A 109 -8.42 26.08 11.69
CA ALA A 109 -8.76 26.84 12.89
C ALA A 109 -8.06 26.26 14.13
N LEU A 110 -7.53 27.13 15.00
CA LEU A 110 -6.91 26.76 16.27
C LEU A 110 -7.51 27.61 17.39
N ASN A 111 -8.39 27.02 18.20
CA ASN A 111 -9.10 27.71 19.27
C ASN A 111 -8.50 27.37 20.63
N LEU A 112 -7.97 28.37 21.32
CA LEU A 112 -7.25 28.20 22.59
C LEU A 112 -7.91 29.03 23.69
N GLY A 113 -8.34 28.38 24.77
CA GLY A 113 -8.91 29.05 25.94
C GLY A 113 -7.87 29.71 26.86
N ALA A 114 -6.60 29.37 26.70
CA ALA A 114 -5.47 29.89 27.48
C ALA A 114 -4.20 29.90 26.62
N SER A 115 -3.19 30.66 27.04
CA SER A 115 -1.87 30.56 26.44
C SER A 115 -1.33 29.13 26.59
N THR A 116 -0.96 28.52 25.48
CA THR A 116 -0.70 27.07 25.40
C THR A 116 0.54 26.80 24.56
N SER A 117 1.37 25.83 24.99
CA SER A 117 2.42 25.27 24.13
C SER A 117 1.78 24.39 23.06
N VAL A 118 1.88 24.82 21.80
CA VAL A 118 1.34 24.13 20.63
C VAL A 118 2.50 23.64 19.78
N LYS A 119 2.48 22.35 19.46
CA LYS A 119 3.44 21.73 18.54
C LYS A 119 2.73 21.49 17.21
N PHE A 120 3.35 21.93 16.13
CA PHE A 120 2.87 21.81 14.76
C PHE A 120 3.72 20.79 14.01
N TYR A 121 3.08 20.06 13.10
CA TYR A 121 3.68 18.97 12.34
C TYR A 121 3.27 19.10 10.88
N TYR A 122 4.23 18.94 9.96
CA TYR A 122 3.96 18.84 8.54
C TYR A 122 4.70 17.64 7.94
N ASP A 123 3.96 16.73 7.33
CA ASP A 123 4.52 15.65 6.53
C ASP A 123 4.44 16.01 5.04
N ASN A 124 5.60 16.05 4.37
CA ASN A 124 5.68 16.36 2.95
C ASN A 124 5.11 15.25 2.05
N LYS A 125 5.01 14.01 2.55
CA LYS A 125 4.51 12.86 1.76
C LYS A 125 2.99 12.90 1.59
N THR A 126 2.28 13.29 2.64
CA THR A 126 0.82 13.36 2.68
C THR A 126 0.30 14.79 2.55
N HIS A 127 1.21 15.77 2.68
CA HIS A 127 0.91 17.19 2.80
C HIS A 127 0.03 17.55 3.99
N TRP A 128 -0.05 16.65 4.97
CA TRP A 128 -0.85 16.87 6.16
C TRP A 128 -0.12 17.81 7.10
N ILE A 129 -0.76 18.94 7.38
CA ILE A 129 -0.35 19.90 8.41
C ILE A 129 -1.36 19.80 9.55
N THR A 130 -0.88 19.64 10.77
CA THR A 130 -1.71 19.62 11.96
C THR A 130 -0.97 20.14 13.20
N ASP A 131 -1.67 20.17 14.33
CA ASP A 131 -1.18 20.54 15.63
C ASP A 131 -1.68 19.57 16.72
N ASN A 132 -0.95 19.51 17.84
CA ASN A 132 -1.27 18.62 18.96
C ASN A 132 -2.47 19.08 19.81
N LYS A 133 -3.29 20.03 19.35
CA LYS A 133 -4.55 20.44 20.00
C LYS A 133 -5.76 19.99 19.20
N ASN A 134 -5.69 20.07 17.88
CA ASN A 134 -6.75 19.66 16.97
C ASN A 134 -6.72 18.16 16.65
N SER A 135 -5.54 17.53 16.65
CA SER A 135 -5.39 16.12 16.28
C SER A 135 -4.75 15.28 17.38
N VAL A 136 -5.03 13.98 17.33
CA VAL A 136 -4.29 12.98 18.10
C VAL A 136 -2.96 12.72 17.40
N ILE A 137 -1.85 12.85 18.12
CA ILE A 137 -0.53 12.47 17.59
C ILE A 137 -0.29 11.00 17.96
N ALA A 138 -0.67 10.09 17.07
CA ALA A 138 -0.63 8.64 17.30
C ALA A 138 0.54 7.97 16.57
N VAL A 139 1.41 7.28 17.30
CA VAL A 139 2.54 6.53 16.74
C VAL A 139 2.37 5.05 17.05
N VAL A 140 2.51 4.19 16.04
CA VAL A 140 2.64 2.75 16.30
C VAL A 140 4.07 2.45 16.73
N ALA A 141 4.30 2.34 18.03
CA ALA A 141 5.59 1.95 18.58
C ALA A 141 5.67 0.42 18.68
N GLY A 142 6.76 -0.16 18.18
CA GLY A 142 6.88 -1.60 18.06
C GLY A 142 8.27 -2.08 17.65
N SER A 143 8.41 -3.40 17.48
CA SER A 143 9.65 -4.10 17.15
C SER A 143 10.05 -4.02 15.66
N PHE A 144 9.45 -3.11 14.90
CA PHE A 144 9.61 -2.94 13.45
C PHE A 144 10.09 -1.54 13.07
N GLN A 145 10.28 -0.66 14.05
CA GLN A 145 10.51 0.76 13.83
C GLN A 145 11.94 1.00 13.32
N SER A 146 12.89 0.18 13.73
CA SER A 146 14.26 0.23 13.24
C SER A 146 14.33 0.01 11.72
N GLU A 147 13.46 -0.84 11.16
CA GLU A 147 13.32 -1.12 9.74
C GLU A 147 12.70 0.04 8.95
N LEU A 148 11.93 0.90 9.63
CA LEU A 148 11.45 2.16 9.06
C LEU A 148 12.52 3.26 9.09
N GLY A 149 13.62 3.04 9.82
CA GLY A 149 14.73 3.97 9.99
C GLY A 149 14.71 4.74 11.31
N CYS A 150 13.91 4.31 12.30
CA CYS A 150 13.93 4.94 13.62
C CYS A 150 15.29 4.73 14.29
N ILE A 151 15.81 5.81 14.87
CA ILE A 151 17.13 5.86 15.49
C ILE A 151 17.00 6.47 16.89
N LYS A 152 17.68 5.89 17.87
CA LYS A 152 17.90 6.47 19.20
C LYS A 152 19.40 6.47 19.49
N ASP A 153 19.94 7.59 19.94
CA ASP A 153 21.37 7.72 20.29
C ASP A 153 22.32 7.23 19.18
N ALA A 154 22.00 7.57 17.92
CA ALA A 154 22.71 7.17 16.70
C ALA A 154 22.71 5.66 16.37
N LEU A 155 21.84 4.87 17.00
CA LEU A 155 21.64 3.45 16.72
C LEU A 155 20.20 3.16 16.27
N PRO A 156 19.97 2.18 15.37
CA PRO A 156 18.63 1.71 15.05
C PRO A 156 17.88 1.32 16.33
N ALA A 157 16.62 1.76 16.45
CA ALA A 157 15.86 1.59 17.68
C ALA A 157 14.39 1.25 17.41
N ASP A 158 13.88 0.36 18.25
CA ASP A 158 12.49 -0.04 18.32
C ASP A 158 11.82 0.51 19.57
N TRP A 159 10.49 0.49 19.61
CA TRP A 159 9.70 0.97 20.76
C TRP A 159 9.94 2.46 21.09
N GLN A 160 10.07 3.28 20.04
CA GLN A 160 10.27 4.73 20.12
C GLN A 160 8.95 5.44 19.81
N PRO A 161 8.18 5.88 20.83
CA PRO A 161 6.92 6.59 20.61
C PRO A 161 7.13 7.98 20.01
N ASP A 162 8.32 8.54 20.17
CA ASP A 162 8.79 9.81 19.62
C ASP A 162 9.26 9.72 18.17
N CYS A 163 9.41 8.51 17.60
CA CYS A 163 9.76 8.36 16.19
C CYS A 163 8.52 8.45 15.29
N LEU A 164 8.36 9.55 14.56
CA LEU A 164 7.18 9.77 13.69
C LEU A 164 7.24 9.03 12.34
N ARG A 165 8.23 8.15 12.12
CA ARG A 165 8.27 7.31 10.91
C ARG A 165 7.12 6.31 10.81
N SER A 166 6.50 5.99 11.94
CA SER A 166 5.27 5.19 12.06
C SER A 166 4.09 6.04 12.57
N TRP A 167 4.08 7.33 12.25
CA TRP A 167 3.01 8.26 12.61
C TRP A 167 1.74 7.94 11.80
N LEU A 168 0.66 7.63 12.52
CA LEU A 168 -0.66 7.44 11.96
C LEU A 168 -1.30 8.82 11.72
N GLN A 169 -1.86 9.02 10.53
CA GLN A 169 -2.38 10.31 10.09
C GLN A 169 -3.86 10.23 9.73
N ASP A 170 -4.61 11.28 10.07
CA ASP A 170 -6.05 11.43 9.80
C ASP A 170 -6.24 12.62 8.84
N VAL A 171 -5.89 12.39 7.58
CA VAL A 171 -5.87 13.45 6.56
C VAL A 171 -7.27 13.88 6.20
N ASP A 172 -8.26 13.00 6.23
CA ASP A 172 -9.66 13.29 5.86
C ASP A 172 -10.55 13.71 7.03
N GLY A 173 -10.06 13.58 8.28
CA GLY A 173 -10.73 14.06 9.48
C GLY A 173 -11.86 13.16 9.95
N ASP A 174 -11.81 11.86 9.62
CA ASP A 174 -12.86 10.90 9.96
C ASP A 174 -12.68 10.27 11.36
N GLY A 175 -11.55 10.55 12.02
CA GLY A 175 -11.20 10.01 13.34
C GLY A 175 -10.47 8.67 13.29
N THR A 176 -10.11 8.18 12.10
CA THR A 176 -9.34 6.96 11.85
C THR A 176 -7.97 7.32 11.29
N TYR A 177 -6.95 7.13 12.12
CA TYR A 177 -5.58 7.49 11.78
C TYR A 177 -4.91 6.31 11.10
N THR A 178 -4.25 6.53 9.96
CA THR A 178 -3.67 5.46 9.13
C THR A 178 -2.20 5.68 8.82
N PHE A 179 -1.46 4.57 8.68
CA PHE A 179 -0.08 4.54 8.22
C PHE A 179 0.12 3.28 7.38
N GLU A 180 0.81 3.40 6.25
CA GLU A 180 1.12 2.27 5.38
C GLU A 180 2.61 2.22 5.05
N THR A 181 3.15 1.02 4.93
CA THR A 181 4.56 0.81 4.58
C THR A 181 4.78 -0.48 3.82
N THR A 182 5.79 -0.49 2.96
CA THR A 182 6.35 -1.69 2.30
C THR A 182 7.82 -1.87 2.68
N ALA A 183 8.32 -1.18 3.70
CA ALA A 183 9.74 -1.24 4.08
C ALA A 183 10.09 -2.49 4.90
N LEU A 184 9.11 -3.15 5.51
CA LEU A 184 9.35 -4.23 6.45
C LEU A 184 9.82 -5.53 5.76
N PRO A 185 10.92 -6.15 6.19
CA PRO A 185 11.29 -7.51 5.82
C PRO A 185 10.24 -8.54 6.28
N ALA A 186 10.30 -9.75 5.71
CA ALA A 186 9.52 -10.87 6.20
C ALA A 186 9.93 -11.22 7.63
N GLY A 187 8.95 -11.38 8.52
CA GLY A 187 9.23 -11.61 9.93
C GLY A 187 7.98 -11.47 10.80
N THR A 188 8.12 -11.83 12.07
CA THR A 188 7.10 -11.60 13.09
C THR A 188 7.49 -10.36 13.89
N TYR A 189 6.53 -9.47 14.05
CA TYR A 189 6.67 -8.19 14.71
C TYR A 189 5.54 -7.98 15.71
N GLU A 190 5.69 -6.99 16.57
CA GLU A 190 4.63 -6.55 17.45
C GLU A 190 4.65 -5.03 17.62
N GLY A 191 3.51 -4.45 17.94
CA GLY A 191 3.40 -3.02 18.21
C GLY A 191 2.16 -2.65 19.02
N LYS A 192 2.11 -1.39 19.45
CA LYS A 192 0.93 -0.77 20.07
C LYS A 192 0.94 0.74 19.79
N VAL A 193 -0.19 1.42 20.03
CA VAL A 193 -0.27 2.86 19.80
C VAL A 193 0.17 3.61 21.05
N ALA A 194 1.12 4.52 20.88
CA ALA A 194 1.51 5.53 21.86
C ALA A 194 1.05 6.91 21.37
N LEU A 195 0.58 7.76 22.29
CA LEU A 195 0.09 9.09 21.96
C LEU A 195 1.05 10.16 22.43
N ASN A 196 1.10 11.27 21.69
CA ASN A 196 1.85 12.48 22.03
C ASN A 196 3.34 12.22 22.27
N GLU A 197 3.92 11.34 21.45
CA GLU A 197 5.37 11.11 21.37
C GLU A 197 6.00 10.56 22.66
N ASN A 198 5.18 9.94 23.53
CA ASN A 198 5.65 9.33 24.77
C ASN A 198 4.73 8.18 25.21
N TRP A 199 5.08 7.53 26.32
CA TRP A 199 4.38 6.35 26.81
C TRP A 199 3.26 6.62 27.83
N ASP A 200 3.04 7.88 28.24
CA ASP A 200 2.06 8.23 29.29
C ASP A 200 0.64 7.78 28.92
N VAL A 201 0.28 7.89 27.64
CA VAL A 201 -0.98 7.42 27.10
C VAL A 201 -0.70 6.47 25.94
N ASN A 202 -1.07 5.19 26.12
CA ASN A 202 -0.89 4.17 25.11
C ASN A 202 -2.00 3.12 25.17
N TYR A 203 -2.27 2.48 24.04
CA TYR A 203 -3.33 1.49 23.87
C TYR A 203 -2.79 0.27 23.14
N GLY A 204 -3.07 -0.91 23.71
CA GLY A 204 -2.69 -2.20 23.17
C GLY A 204 -3.87 -2.95 22.57
N GLN A 205 -3.79 -4.28 22.61
CA GLN A 205 -4.80 -5.19 22.07
C GLN A 205 -6.22 -4.82 22.53
N GLY A 206 -7.13 -4.74 21.56
CA GLY A 206 -8.54 -4.39 21.78
C GLY A 206 -8.78 -2.94 22.21
N GLY A 207 -7.80 -2.05 22.05
CA GLY A 207 -7.89 -0.65 22.50
C GLY A 207 -7.81 -0.48 24.01
N THR A 208 -7.22 -1.45 24.70
CA THR A 208 -7.08 -1.40 26.16
C THR A 208 -5.97 -0.42 26.56
N PRO A 209 -6.22 0.56 27.45
CA PRO A 209 -5.17 1.42 28.00
C PRO A 209 -4.04 0.59 28.64
N GLY A 210 -2.80 0.82 28.24
CA GLY A 210 -1.65 0.04 28.70
C GLY A 210 -1.70 -1.45 28.32
N GLY A 211 -2.54 -1.81 27.34
CA GLY A 211 -2.81 -3.19 26.95
C GLY A 211 -1.60 -3.94 26.37
N ALA A 212 -1.82 -5.25 26.16
CA ALA A 212 -0.86 -6.14 25.52
C ALA A 212 -0.47 -5.67 24.10
N ASN A 213 0.70 -6.06 23.64
CA ASN A 213 1.16 -5.77 22.28
C ASN A 213 0.32 -6.53 21.25
N ILE A 214 0.20 -5.97 20.04
CA ILE A 214 -0.48 -6.62 18.91
C ILE A 214 0.60 -7.25 18.02
N ALA A 215 0.61 -8.58 17.96
CA ALA A 215 1.50 -9.32 17.08
C ALA A 215 0.99 -9.32 15.64
N PHE A 216 1.90 -9.22 14.67
CA PHE A 216 1.61 -9.38 13.24
C PHE A 216 2.79 -10.07 12.54
N THR A 217 2.54 -10.64 11.37
CA THR A 217 3.58 -11.31 10.57
C THR A 217 3.58 -10.76 9.17
N VAL A 218 4.74 -10.28 8.73
CA VAL A 218 5.00 -9.85 7.36
C VAL A 218 5.35 -11.10 6.55
N PRO A 219 4.52 -11.52 5.58
CA PRO A 219 4.64 -12.85 4.97
C PRO A 219 5.79 -12.96 3.97
N VAL A 220 6.14 -11.85 3.30
CA VAL A 220 7.25 -11.74 2.37
C VAL A 220 7.91 -10.37 2.52
N ASN A 221 9.19 -10.26 2.18
CA ASN A 221 9.88 -8.98 2.22
C ASN A 221 9.09 -7.94 1.43
N ASN A 222 8.93 -6.76 2.04
CA ASN A 222 8.29 -5.62 1.44
C ASN A 222 6.80 -5.80 1.13
N ALA A 223 6.13 -6.78 1.75
CA ALA A 223 4.67 -6.84 1.72
C ALA A 223 4.08 -5.54 2.27
N LYS A 224 2.96 -5.10 1.69
CA LYS A 224 2.24 -3.93 2.19
C LYS A 224 1.72 -4.23 3.59
N VAL A 225 2.05 -3.36 4.54
CA VAL A 225 1.52 -3.38 5.90
C VAL A 225 0.73 -2.09 6.12
N SER A 226 -0.53 -2.22 6.49
CA SER A 226 -1.39 -1.10 6.86
C SER A 226 -1.72 -1.14 8.34
N PHE A 227 -1.64 0.03 8.96
CA PHE A 227 -1.98 0.28 10.35
C PHE A 227 -3.16 1.26 10.37
N SER A 228 -4.19 0.95 11.14
CA SER A 228 -5.38 1.79 11.28
C SER A 228 -5.77 1.89 12.74
N TYR A 229 -5.88 3.10 13.27
CA TYR A 229 -6.22 3.38 14.65
C TYR A 229 -7.46 4.26 14.73
N ASN A 230 -8.52 3.74 15.36
CA ASN A 230 -9.72 4.53 15.60
C ASN A 230 -9.57 5.32 16.91
N ALA A 231 -9.62 6.65 16.84
CA ALA A 231 -9.38 7.51 17.99
C ALA A 231 -10.47 7.44 19.08
N THR A 232 -11.67 6.92 18.75
CA THR A 232 -12.78 6.78 19.70
C THR A 232 -12.75 5.45 20.44
N SER A 233 -12.54 4.34 19.72
CA SER A 233 -12.48 3.00 20.33
C SER A 233 -11.08 2.62 20.82
N HIS A 234 -10.07 3.40 20.43
CA HIS A 234 -8.65 3.16 20.66
C HIS A 234 -8.12 1.85 20.06
N VAL A 235 -8.89 1.19 19.21
CA VAL A 235 -8.48 -0.06 18.57
C VAL A 235 -7.49 0.23 17.45
N LEU A 236 -6.31 -0.40 17.54
CA LEU A 236 -5.35 -0.53 16.43
C LEU A 236 -5.60 -1.84 15.68
N THR A 237 -5.78 -1.75 14.38
CA THR A 237 -5.83 -2.86 13.43
C THR A 237 -4.54 -2.83 12.59
N ILE A 238 -3.89 -3.99 12.46
CA ILE A 238 -2.68 -4.16 11.66
C ILE A 238 -2.94 -5.26 10.63
N LEU A 239 -2.83 -4.93 9.35
CA LEU A 239 -2.92 -5.88 8.25
C LEU A 239 -1.55 -5.95 7.55
N ALA A 240 -1.00 -7.15 7.39
CA ALA A 240 0.33 -7.36 6.83
C ALA A 240 0.27 -8.36 5.67
N GLY A 241 0.28 -7.84 4.45
CA GLY A 241 -0.11 -8.58 3.26
C GLY A 241 -1.60 -8.92 3.27
N HIS A 242 -1.98 -9.87 2.42
CA HIS A 242 -3.32 -10.43 2.41
C HIS A 242 -3.42 -11.51 3.50
N ALA A 243 -4.53 -11.51 4.24
CA ALA A 243 -4.75 -12.44 5.34
C ALA A 243 -6.21 -12.82 5.42
N ALA A 244 -6.46 -13.96 6.07
CA ALA A 244 -7.81 -14.39 6.43
C ALA A 244 -8.32 -13.57 7.62
N ASP A 245 -8.72 -12.32 7.36
CA ASP A 245 -9.06 -11.28 8.33
C ASP A 245 -10.57 -10.97 8.40
N ASN A 246 -11.39 -11.87 7.84
CA ASN A 246 -12.83 -11.72 7.65
C ASN A 246 -13.18 -10.60 6.65
N ASN A 247 -12.39 -10.48 5.58
CA ASN A 247 -12.62 -9.66 4.39
C ASN A 247 -12.25 -10.51 3.15
N VAL A 248 -13.07 -10.44 2.10
CA VAL A 248 -12.68 -11.08 0.82
C VAL A 248 -12.19 -9.97 -0.09
N GLU A 249 -10.92 -10.02 -0.47
CA GLU A 249 -10.30 -8.99 -1.31
C GLU A 249 -10.63 -9.18 -2.80
N TRP A 250 -11.51 -8.32 -3.33
CA TRP A 250 -12.09 -8.47 -4.67
C TRP A 250 -11.07 -8.41 -5.81
N ASP A 251 -10.00 -7.62 -5.67
CA ASP A 251 -8.96 -7.48 -6.69
C ASP A 251 -8.12 -8.77 -6.87
N GLY A 252 -8.06 -9.61 -5.83
CA GLY A 252 -7.45 -10.92 -5.89
C GLY A 252 -8.26 -11.95 -6.67
N LEU A 253 -9.59 -11.76 -6.75
CA LEU A 253 -10.53 -12.71 -7.32
C LEU A 253 -10.46 -12.74 -8.85
N ARG A 254 -10.23 -13.92 -9.43
CA ARG A 254 -10.26 -14.07 -10.89
C ARG A 254 -10.62 -15.46 -11.38
N HIS A 255 -11.49 -15.48 -12.40
CA HIS A 255 -11.69 -16.61 -13.29
C HIS A 255 -12.07 -16.11 -14.68
N ASP A 256 -11.36 -16.60 -15.70
CA ASP A 256 -11.72 -16.40 -17.11
C ASP A 256 -11.90 -17.74 -17.80
N SER A 257 -13.15 -18.12 -18.10
CA SER A 257 -13.43 -19.44 -18.68
C SER A 257 -12.89 -19.62 -20.11
N ARG A 258 -12.42 -18.56 -20.75
CA ARG A 258 -11.80 -18.59 -22.10
C ARG A 258 -10.27 -18.71 -22.02
N ASP A 259 -9.69 -18.55 -20.84
CA ASP A 259 -8.27 -18.70 -20.57
C ASP A 259 -7.98 -20.11 -20.04
N THR A 260 -6.99 -20.78 -20.63
CA THR A 260 -6.62 -22.15 -20.29
C THR A 260 -5.95 -22.28 -18.91
N LEU A 261 -5.46 -21.18 -18.34
CA LEU A 261 -5.04 -21.13 -16.94
C LEU A 261 -6.21 -21.46 -16.00
N TYR A 262 -7.39 -20.91 -16.29
CA TYR A 262 -8.57 -21.00 -15.43
C TYR A 262 -9.53 -22.12 -15.82
N ARG A 263 -9.51 -22.58 -17.07
CA ARG A 263 -10.35 -23.69 -17.53
C ARG A 263 -9.61 -24.61 -18.49
N THR A 264 -9.49 -25.89 -18.14
CA THR A 264 -8.79 -26.87 -18.98
C THR A 264 -9.56 -28.20 -19.04
N PRO A 265 -9.91 -28.73 -20.23
CA PRO A 265 -9.85 -28.07 -21.55
C PRO A 265 -10.84 -26.90 -21.66
N GLY A 266 -10.55 -25.97 -22.58
CA GLY A 266 -11.46 -24.88 -22.91
C GLY A 266 -12.65 -25.34 -23.75
N GLY A 267 -13.73 -24.55 -23.74
CA GLY A 267 -14.92 -24.78 -24.56
C GLY A 267 -15.78 -25.98 -24.14
N ALA A 268 -16.62 -26.44 -25.08
CA ALA A 268 -17.40 -27.65 -24.94
C ALA A 268 -16.50 -28.88 -25.19
N VAL A 269 -16.67 -29.92 -24.38
CA VAL A 269 -15.87 -31.15 -24.45
C VAL A 269 -16.78 -32.38 -24.59
N PRO A 270 -16.31 -33.47 -25.20
CA PRO A 270 -17.05 -34.73 -25.22
C PRO A 270 -17.35 -35.24 -23.81
N ALA A 271 -18.51 -35.89 -23.64
CA ALA A 271 -18.85 -36.56 -22.38
C ALA A 271 -17.75 -37.54 -21.96
N GLY A 272 -17.47 -37.59 -20.67
CA GLY A 272 -16.37 -38.34 -20.06
C GLY A 272 -15.02 -37.60 -20.06
N THR A 273 -14.93 -36.41 -20.68
CA THR A 273 -13.71 -35.59 -20.62
C THR A 273 -13.68 -34.77 -19.32
N PRO A 274 -12.69 -34.98 -18.43
CA PRO A 274 -12.57 -34.19 -17.23
C PRO A 274 -12.29 -32.72 -17.55
N VAL A 275 -12.97 -31.80 -16.87
CA VAL A 275 -12.73 -30.35 -16.95
C VAL A 275 -12.28 -29.84 -15.60
N THR A 276 -11.10 -29.25 -15.56
CA THR A 276 -10.56 -28.55 -14.40
C THR A 276 -10.90 -27.08 -14.49
N LEU A 277 -11.56 -26.56 -13.45
CA LEU A 277 -11.76 -25.13 -13.24
C LEU A 277 -10.81 -24.67 -12.15
N ARG A 278 -10.11 -23.56 -12.40
CA ARG A 278 -9.28 -22.87 -11.42
C ARG A 278 -9.84 -21.50 -11.09
N PHE A 279 -9.60 -21.05 -9.87
CA PHE A 279 -10.03 -19.76 -9.36
C PHE A 279 -8.88 -19.12 -8.59
N ARG A 280 -8.58 -17.85 -8.85
CA ARG A 280 -7.50 -17.13 -8.20
C ARG A 280 -8.05 -16.31 -7.04
N THR A 281 -7.32 -16.28 -5.93
CA THR A 281 -7.44 -15.31 -4.84
C THR A 281 -6.07 -14.70 -4.58
N PHE A 282 -5.99 -13.59 -3.84
CA PHE A 282 -4.71 -13.21 -3.25
C PHE A 282 -4.24 -14.31 -2.28
N HIS A 283 -2.92 -14.40 -2.09
CA HIS A 283 -2.32 -15.43 -1.26
C HIS A 283 -2.71 -15.24 0.20
N ASN A 284 -3.31 -16.26 0.83
CA ASN A 284 -3.83 -16.26 2.21
C ASN A 284 -5.06 -15.39 2.50
N ASP A 285 -5.62 -14.66 1.52
CA ASP A 285 -6.87 -13.89 1.67
C ASP A 285 -8.07 -14.81 1.95
N ALA A 286 -8.28 -15.84 1.12
CA ALA A 286 -9.45 -16.70 1.23
C ALA A 286 -9.20 -17.93 2.13
N THR A 287 -10.10 -18.15 3.10
CA THR A 287 -10.14 -19.40 3.89
C THR A 287 -10.68 -20.59 3.11
N SER A 288 -11.61 -20.38 2.17
CA SER A 288 -12.11 -21.45 1.32
C SER A 288 -12.69 -20.94 0.00
N VAL A 289 -12.58 -21.76 -1.04
CA VAL A 289 -13.28 -21.57 -2.31
C VAL A 289 -14.10 -22.81 -2.64
N LYS A 290 -15.37 -22.61 -3.02
CA LYS A 290 -16.26 -23.68 -3.48
C LYS A 290 -16.82 -23.34 -4.85
N LEU A 291 -17.00 -24.35 -5.67
CA LEU A 291 -17.66 -24.27 -6.96
C LEU A 291 -19.11 -24.71 -6.79
N ARG A 292 -20.06 -23.78 -6.97
CA ARG A 292 -21.47 -24.15 -7.11
C ARG A 292 -21.75 -24.46 -8.57
N LEU A 293 -22.25 -25.66 -8.82
CA LEU A 293 -22.75 -26.10 -10.12
C LEU A 293 -24.27 -26.09 -10.12
N TYR A 294 -24.85 -25.66 -11.24
CA TYR A 294 -26.26 -25.83 -11.54
C TYR A 294 -26.39 -26.66 -12.81
N ASP A 295 -26.97 -27.85 -12.65
CA ASP A 295 -27.27 -28.79 -13.73
C ASP A 295 -28.59 -28.39 -14.38
N LEU A 296 -28.54 -27.92 -15.62
CA LEU A 296 -29.74 -27.51 -16.35
C LEU A 296 -30.66 -28.69 -16.69
N ASN A 297 -30.09 -29.87 -16.94
CA ASN A 297 -30.86 -31.05 -17.33
C ASN A 297 -31.62 -31.64 -16.13
N ALA A 298 -30.98 -31.65 -14.97
CA ALA A 298 -31.58 -32.15 -13.73
C ALA A 298 -32.38 -31.08 -12.95
N GLY A 299 -32.19 -29.80 -13.26
CA GLY A 299 -32.80 -28.69 -12.50
C GLY A 299 -32.31 -28.65 -11.04
N ALA A 300 -31.05 -29.04 -10.81
CA ALA A 300 -30.50 -29.25 -9.48
C ALA A 300 -29.14 -28.56 -9.30
N GLN A 301 -28.84 -28.17 -8.06
CA GLN A 301 -27.54 -27.60 -7.71
C GLN A 301 -26.70 -28.57 -6.89
N SER A 302 -25.38 -28.48 -7.05
CA SER A 302 -24.39 -29.11 -6.20
C SER A 302 -23.28 -28.13 -5.86
N VAL A 303 -22.56 -28.41 -4.78
CA VAL A 303 -21.42 -27.59 -4.33
C VAL A 303 -20.21 -28.51 -4.20
N VAL A 304 -19.14 -28.16 -4.89
CA VAL A 304 -17.89 -28.90 -4.91
C VAL A 304 -16.83 -28.05 -4.19
N PRO A 305 -16.21 -28.52 -3.10
CA PRO A 305 -15.08 -27.81 -2.50
C PRO A 305 -13.92 -27.79 -3.49
N MET A 306 -13.24 -26.65 -3.60
CA MET A 306 -12.01 -26.54 -4.37
C MET A 306 -10.80 -26.72 -3.45
N SER A 307 -9.71 -27.25 -4.00
CA SER A 307 -8.44 -27.44 -3.31
C SER A 307 -7.37 -26.54 -3.91
N ILE A 308 -6.42 -26.07 -3.11
CA ILE A 308 -5.25 -25.32 -3.58
C ILE A 308 -4.48 -26.16 -4.60
N ALA A 309 -4.35 -25.65 -5.82
CA ALA A 309 -3.57 -26.22 -6.91
C ALA A 309 -2.19 -25.57 -7.06
N ALA A 310 -2.08 -24.28 -6.72
CA ALA A 310 -0.82 -23.57 -6.58
C ALA A 310 -0.98 -22.50 -5.50
N SER A 311 0.08 -22.23 -4.74
CA SER A 311 0.04 -21.24 -3.66
C SER A 311 1.31 -20.40 -3.66
N ASN A 312 1.17 -19.14 -3.25
CA ASN A 312 2.26 -18.16 -3.20
C ASN A 312 2.99 -18.02 -4.56
N VAL A 313 2.23 -17.97 -5.64
CA VAL A 313 2.75 -17.82 -7.01
C VAL A 313 2.43 -16.43 -7.57
N SER A 314 3.03 -16.07 -8.70
CA SER A 314 2.64 -14.86 -9.44
C SER A 314 1.14 -14.89 -9.75
N CYS A 315 0.48 -13.74 -9.67
CA CYS A 315 -0.93 -13.61 -10.03
C CYS A 315 -1.19 -13.71 -11.55
N PHE A 316 -0.13 -13.79 -12.37
CA PHE A 316 -0.18 -13.86 -13.84
C PHE A 316 -1.06 -12.78 -14.48
N GLN A 317 -1.02 -11.57 -13.90
CA GLN A 317 -1.80 -10.43 -14.37
C GLN A 317 -0.96 -9.16 -14.27
N ALA A 318 -0.99 -8.36 -15.34
CA ALA A 318 -0.36 -7.04 -15.36
C ALA A 318 -0.98 -6.12 -14.31
N GLY A 319 -0.16 -5.39 -13.57
CA GLY A 319 -0.56 -4.55 -12.45
C GLY A 319 -0.65 -5.26 -11.09
N LEU A 320 -0.39 -6.58 -11.04
CA LEU A 320 -0.31 -7.36 -9.80
C LEU A 320 1.06 -8.04 -9.65
N GLU A 321 2.12 -7.44 -10.17
CA GLU A 321 3.47 -8.00 -10.15
C GLU A 321 4.08 -8.04 -8.74
N SER A 322 3.66 -7.14 -7.84
CA SER A 322 4.02 -7.15 -6.41
C SER A 322 3.29 -8.24 -5.63
N GLU A 323 2.11 -8.64 -6.10
CA GLU A 323 1.23 -9.52 -5.36
C GLU A 323 1.55 -11.00 -5.56
N ARG A 324 1.12 -11.79 -4.59
CA ARG A 324 1.15 -13.25 -4.64
C ARG A 324 -0.27 -13.78 -4.57
N CYS A 325 -0.51 -14.86 -5.29
CA CYS A 325 -1.83 -15.43 -5.43
C CYS A 325 -1.86 -16.93 -5.14
N ASP A 326 -3.04 -17.39 -4.71
CA ASP A 326 -3.40 -18.79 -4.61
C ASP A 326 -4.35 -19.15 -5.76
N PHE A 327 -4.12 -20.31 -6.38
CA PHE A 327 -5.00 -20.88 -7.39
C PHE A 327 -5.69 -22.11 -6.80
N TRP A 328 -6.99 -22.01 -6.62
CA TRP A 328 -7.88 -23.10 -6.20
C TRP A 328 -8.33 -23.87 -7.43
N ALA A 329 -8.56 -25.19 -7.33
CA ALA A 329 -9.04 -26.00 -8.43
C ALA A 329 -10.09 -27.05 -8.01
N ALA A 330 -10.99 -27.36 -8.93
CA ALA A 330 -11.84 -28.54 -8.90
C ALA A 330 -11.90 -29.17 -10.30
N THR A 331 -11.85 -30.50 -10.37
CA THR A 331 -11.96 -31.26 -11.61
C THR A 331 -13.29 -31.99 -11.66
N LEU A 332 -14.07 -31.69 -12.69
CA LEU A 332 -15.38 -32.28 -12.94
C LEU A 332 -15.23 -33.45 -13.91
N PRO A 333 -15.71 -34.66 -13.58
CA PRO A 333 -15.53 -35.83 -14.44
C PRO A 333 -16.41 -35.82 -15.70
N ASN A 334 -17.55 -35.11 -15.67
CA ASN A 334 -18.47 -34.92 -16.80
C ASN A 334 -18.90 -36.23 -17.52
N GLY A 335 -19.20 -37.29 -16.76
CA GLY A 335 -19.43 -38.64 -17.29
C GLY A 335 -20.59 -38.78 -18.30
N THR A 336 -21.55 -37.86 -18.31
CA THR A 336 -22.67 -37.82 -19.25
C THR A 336 -22.78 -36.46 -19.92
N PRO A 337 -23.38 -36.37 -21.13
CA PRO A 337 -23.67 -35.08 -21.76
C PRO A 337 -24.47 -34.19 -20.81
N ASN A 338 -24.00 -32.97 -20.58
CA ASN A 338 -24.66 -32.02 -19.68
C ASN A 338 -24.35 -30.56 -20.05
N ASN A 339 -25.14 -29.65 -19.50
CA ASN A 339 -24.91 -28.21 -19.53
C ASN A 339 -24.91 -27.68 -18.09
N TYR A 340 -23.73 -27.28 -17.63
CA TYR A 340 -23.53 -26.76 -16.28
C TYR A 340 -23.34 -25.25 -16.30
N TRP A 341 -24.11 -24.58 -15.46
CA TRP A 341 -23.82 -23.20 -15.04
C TRP A 341 -23.04 -23.25 -13.74
N TYR A 342 -22.13 -22.30 -13.54
CA TYR A 342 -21.32 -22.31 -12.33
C TYR A 342 -21.02 -20.91 -11.80
N ARG A 343 -20.80 -20.85 -10.49
CA ARG A 343 -20.24 -19.71 -9.78
C ARG A 343 -19.30 -20.17 -8.69
N PHE A 344 -18.38 -19.30 -8.32
CA PHE A 344 -17.50 -19.49 -7.18
C PHE A 344 -18.13 -18.85 -5.94
N ILE A 345 -17.98 -19.53 -4.81
CA ILE A 345 -18.32 -19.06 -3.48
C ILE A 345 -16.99 -18.96 -2.75
N VAL A 346 -16.58 -17.74 -2.44
CA VAL A 346 -15.30 -17.45 -1.79
C VAL A 346 -15.62 -17.00 -0.38
N SER A 347 -14.97 -17.60 0.61
CA SER A 347 -15.16 -17.22 2.01
C SER A 347 -13.84 -16.87 2.63
N ASP A 348 -13.86 -15.79 3.41
CA ASP A 348 -12.85 -15.49 4.41
C ASP A 348 -13.56 -15.35 5.78
N GLY A 349 -13.24 -16.25 6.70
CA GLY A 349 -13.92 -16.37 7.98
C GLY A 349 -15.44 -16.52 7.82
N THR A 350 -16.16 -15.48 8.26
CA THR A 350 -17.62 -15.35 8.18
C THR A 350 -18.10 -14.56 6.96
N LYS A 351 -17.22 -13.84 6.26
CA LYS A 351 -17.56 -13.16 5.01
C LYS A 351 -17.61 -14.14 3.85
N THR A 352 -18.47 -13.83 2.90
CA THR A 352 -18.63 -14.60 1.67
C THR A 352 -18.88 -13.66 0.52
N ALA A 353 -18.13 -13.84 -0.56
CA ALA A 353 -18.35 -13.21 -1.85
C ALA A 353 -18.70 -14.27 -2.90
N TYR A 354 -19.45 -13.87 -3.92
CA TYR A 354 -19.70 -14.72 -5.08
C TYR A 354 -18.94 -14.18 -6.27
N TYR A 355 -18.51 -15.06 -7.18
CA TYR A 355 -17.89 -14.65 -8.44
C TYR A 355 -18.44 -15.49 -9.57
N ALA A 356 -18.90 -14.84 -10.63
CA ALA A 356 -19.46 -15.51 -11.81
C ALA A 356 -19.31 -14.62 -13.04
N ASP A 357 -19.57 -15.19 -14.22
CA ASP A 357 -19.92 -14.38 -15.37
C ASP A 357 -21.27 -13.69 -15.10
N ASN A 358 -21.24 -12.37 -15.03
CA ASN A 358 -22.39 -11.50 -14.82
C ASN A 358 -22.70 -10.65 -16.05
N THR A 359 -22.10 -10.98 -17.21
CA THR A 359 -22.47 -10.35 -18.48
C THR A 359 -23.92 -10.67 -18.82
N SER A 360 -24.56 -9.81 -19.63
CA SER A 360 -25.93 -10.06 -20.10
C SER A 360 -26.05 -11.32 -20.96
N ALA A 361 -24.94 -11.75 -21.59
CA ALA A 361 -24.89 -12.91 -22.46
C ALA A 361 -24.76 -14.24 -21.68
N LEU A 362 -24.09 -14.23 -20.51
CA LEU A 362 -23.82 -15.42 -19.70
C LEU A 362 -23.15 -16.55 -20.52
N ASP A 363 -22.25 -16.17 -21.43
CA ASP A 363 -21.59 -17.05 -22.40
C ASP A 363 -20.15 -17.43 -21.97
N GLY A 364 -19.77 -17.10 -20.74
CA GLY A 364 -18.45 -17.32 -20.18
C GLY A 364 -17.45 -16.22 -20.56
N GLY A 365 -16.24 -16.31 -20.04
CA GLY A 365 -15.22 -15.28 -20.13
C GLY A 365 -14.78 -14.85 -18.73
N LEU A 366 -14.24 -13.63 -18.65
CA LEU A 366 -13.88 -13.00 -17.38
C LEU A 366 -15.14 -12.74 -16.57
N GLY A 367 -15.19 -13.26 -15.34
CA GLY A 367 -16.27 -12.98 -14.41
C GLY A 367 -16.06 -11.70 -13.60
N ALA A 368 -16.96 -11.47 -12.65
CA ALA A 368 -16.89 -10.40 -11.68
C ALA A 368 -17.46 -10.81 -10.31
N PRO A 369 -17.01 -10.18 -9.22
CA PRO A 369 -17.55 -10.40 -7.89
C PRO A 369 -18.97 -9.80 -7.72
N SER A 370 -19.74 -10.35 -6.78
CA SER A 370 -21.08 -9.88 -6.38
C SER A 370 -21.42 -10.18 -4.94
#